data_AF-A0A951I1L5-F1
#
_entry.id   AF-A0A951I1L5-F1
#
_cell.length_a   1.000
_cell.length_b   1.000
_cell.length_c   1.000
_cell.angle_alpha   90.00
_cell.angle_beta   90.00
_cell.angle_gamma   90.00
#
_symmetry.space_group_name_H-M   'P 1'
#
loop_
_entity.id
_entity.type
_entity.pdbx_description
1 polymer ?
#
loop_
_entity_poly.entity_id
_entity_poly.type
_entity_poly.pdbx_seq_one_letter_code
_entity_poly.pdbx_strand_id
1 'polypeptide(L)'
;MVTDNILLETPETVDALWDVERVRADFPVLGQTVNGKPLVYLDNAASSQVPQVVIERGSKYLREEHSNIHRGVHYLSMKATTAYEGAREKVKRFINARDAKECIFVRGATEG
;
A
#
# COMPACT_ATOMS: atom_id res chain seq x y z
N MET A 1 2.80 -3.33 -60.08
CA MET A 1 2.08 -2.36 -59.23
C MET A 1 1.46 -3.15 -58.08
N VAL A 2 2.33 -3.71 -57.23
CA VAL A 2 2.65 -3.19 -55.89
C VAL A 2 1.39 -3.15 -55.02
N THR A 3 1.09 -4.30 -54.42
CA THR A 3 0.26 -4.37 -53.21
C THR A 3 1.19 -4.15 -52.03
N ASP A 4 1.37 -2.90 -51.63
CA ASP A 4 2.07 -2.56 -50.40
C ASP A 4 1.19 -2.97 -49.22
N ASN A 5 1.48 -4.16 -48.71
CA ASN A 5 0.96 -4.64 -47.44
C ASN A 5 1.73 -3.87 -46.35
N ILE A 6 1.18 -2.73 -45.93
CA ILE A 6 1.68 -1.98 -44.79
C ILE A 6 1.44 -2.84 -43.56
N LEU A 7 2.46 -3.62 -43.18
CA LEU A 7 2.61 -4.12 -41.84
C LEU A 7 2.70 -2.88 -40.95
N LEU A 8 1.60 -2.54 -40.29
CA LEU A 8 1.62 -1.65 -39.13
C LEU A 8 2.48 -2.36 -38.09
N GLU A 9 3.76 -1.98 -38.01
CA GLU A 9 4.61 -2.30 -36.88
C GLU A 9 3.86 -1.84 -35.62
N THR A 10 3.41 -2.81 -34.82
CA THR A 10 2.86 -2.53 -33.50
C THR A 10 3.93 -1.79 -32.72
N PRO A 11 3.64 -0.63 -32.10
CA PRO A 11 4.63 0.04 -31.27
C PRO A 11 5.06 -0.95 -30.19
N GLU A 12 6.37 -1.20 -30.07
CA GLU A 12 6.95 -2.01 -29.01
C GLU A 12 6.34 -1.55 -27.69
N THR A 13 5.57 -2.45 -27.06
CA THR A 13 4.72 -2.09 -25.93
C THR A 13 5.60 -1.67 -24.76
N VAL A 14 5.16 -0.65 -24.04
CA VAL A 14 5.69 -0.21 -22.74
C VAL A 14 5.58 -1.27 -21.63
N ASP A 15 5.31 -2.54 -21.97
CA ASP A 15 5.04 -3.67 -21.08
C ASP A 15 6.28 -4.21 -20.34
N ALA A 16 7.50 -3.81 -20.70
CA ALA A 16 8.70 -4.39 -20.11
C ALA A 16 9.00 -3.94 -18.66
N LEU A 17 8.27 -2.95 -18.10
CA LEU A 17 8.60 -2.34 -16.80
C LEU A 17 7.60 -2.59 -15.66
N TRP A 18 6.40 -3.11 -15.94
CA TRP A 18 5.35 -3.29 -14.92
C TRP A 18 4.66 -4.65 -15.02
N ASP A 19 4.94 -5.53 -14.05
CA ASP A 19 4.34 -6.85 -13.94
C ASP A 19 3.10 -6.81 -13.02
N VAL A 20 1.91 -6.78 -13.62
CA VAL A 20 0.64 -6.75 -12.89
C VAL A 20 0.36 -8.04 -12.13
N GLU A 21 0.80 -9.20 -12.63
CA GLU A 21 0.54 -10.48 -11.97
C GLU A 21 1.38 -10.61 -10.71
N ARG A 22 2.62 -10.12 -10.73
CA ARG A 22 3.45 -9.99 -9.53
C ARG A 22 2.78 -9.08 -8.49
N VAL A 23 2.22 -7.95 -8.91
CA VAL A 23 1.52 -7.03 -8.00
C VAL A 23 0.25 -7.67 -7.44
N ARG A 24 -0.54 -8.38 -8.25
CA ARG A 24 -1.75 -9.10 -7.80
C ARG A 24 -1.43 -10.16 -6.74
N ALA A 25 -0.30 -10.84 -6.87
CA ALA A 25 0.16 -11.85 -5.91
C ALA A 25 0.40 -11.26 -4.50
N ASP A 26 0.68 -9.96 -4.38
CA ASP A 26 0.83 -9.30 -3.08
C ASP A 26 -0.52 -9.11 -2.36
N PHE A 27 -1.67 -9.24 -3.04
CA PHE A 27 -3.00 -9.03 -2.46
C PHE A 27 -3.74 -10.37 -2.29
N PRO A 28 -3.63 -11.03 -1.13
CA PRO A 28 -4.16 -12.40 -0.95
C PRO A 28 -5.67 -12.51 -1.19
N VAL A 29 -6.43 -11.44 -0.91
CA VAL A 29 -7.88 -11.38 -1.15
C VAL A 29 -8.26 -11.56 -2.62
N LEU A 30 -7.40 -11.16 -3.57
CA LEU A 30 -7.67 -11.28 -5.01
C LEU A 30 -7.64 -12.73 -5.52
N GLY A 31 -7.11 -13.67 -4.73
CA GLY A 31 -7.15 -15.10 -5.02
C GLY A 31 -8.46 -15.80 -4.64
N GLN A 32 -9.45 -15.07 -4.11
CA GLN A 32 -10.71 -15.64 -3.64
C GLN A 32 -11.69 -15.98 -4.78
N THR A 33 -12.55 -16.95 -4.50
CA THR A 33 -13.73 -17.27 -5.31
C THR A 33 -15.00 -16.83 -4.57
N VAL A 34 -15.83 -16.02 -5.21
CA VAL A 34 -17.10 -15.51 -4.67
C VAL A 34 -18.22 -15.94 -5.59
N ASN A 35 -19.27 -16.56 -5.02
CA ASN A 35 -20.42 -17.09 -5.79
C ASN A 35 -19.99 -18.04 -6.93
N GLY A 36 -18.97 -18.87 -6.69
CA GLY A 36 -18.44 -19.82 -7.65
C GLY A 36 -17.63 -19.19 -8.80
N LYS A 37 -17.30 -17.89 -8.72
CA LYS A 37 -16.51 -17.17 -9.74
C LYS A 37 -15.29 -16.49 -9.12
N PRO A 38 -14.18 -16.31 -9.87
CA PRO A 38 -13.04 -15.52 -9.39
C PRO A 38 -13.47 -14.10 -8.98
N LEU A 39 -12.91 -13.60 -7.88
CA LEU A 39 -13.20 -12.25 -7.41
C LEU A 39 -12.68 -11.21 -8.41
N VAL A 40 -13.58 -10.30 -8.83
CA VAL A 40 -13.24 -9.08 -9.58
C VAL A 40 -13.72 -7.89 -8.75
N TYR A 41 -12.80 -7.27 -8.01
CA TYR A 41 -13.11 -6.19 -7.08
C TYR A 41 -12.95 -4.81 -7.76
N LEU A 42 -14.08 -4.19 -8.12
CA LEU A 42 -14.14 -2.90 -8.82
C LEU A 42 -14.70 -1.76 -7.96
N ASP A 43 -14.59 -1.88 -6.63
CA ASP A 43 -15.10 -0.90 -5.66
C ASP A 43 -13.97 -0.21 -4.86
N ASN A 44 -12.78 -0.06 -5.48
CA ASN A 44 -11.58 0.47 -4.81
C ASN A 44 -11.72 1.92 -4.33
N ALA A 45 -12.68 2.67 -4.91
CA ALA A 45 -12.97 4.05 -4.53
C ALA A 45 -13.66 4.15 -3.16
N ALA A 46 -14.42 3.13 -2.75
CA ALA A 46 -15.00 3.06 -1.42
C ALA A 46 -13.93 2.66 -0.38
N SER A 47 -13.13 1.64 -0.68
CA SER A 47 -11.93 1.25 0.06
C SER A 47 -11.06 0.31 -0.78
N SER A 48 -9.76 0.30 -0.56
CA SER A 48 -8.83 -0.56 -1.30
C SER A 48 -8.48 -1.84 -0.55
N GLN A 49 -8.19 -2.89 -1.31
CA GLN A 49 -7.62 -4.12 -0.76
C GLN A 49 -6.22 -3.87 -0.19
N VAL A 50 -5.80 -4.70 0.76
CA VAL A 50 -4.55 -4.51 1.51
C VAL A 50 -3.51 -5.53 1.08
N PRO A 51 -2.29 -5.13 0.70
CA PRO A 51 -1.24 -6.07 0.34
C PRO A 51 -0.65 -6.76 1.58
N GLN A 52 -0.07 -7.94 1.39
CA GLN A 52 0.47 -8.82 2.43
C GLN A 52 1.46 -8.09 3.35
N VAL A 53 2.36 -7.27 2.80
CA VAL A 53 3.35 -6.51 3.57
C VAL A 53 2.71 -5.55 4.60
N VAL A 54 1.53 -4.98 4.29
CA VAL A 54 0.81 -4.09 5.20
C VAL A 54 0.13 -4.89 6.31
N ILE A 55 -0.48 -6.04 5.95
CA ILE A 55 -1.08 -6.98 6.92
C ILE A 55 -0.03 -7.45 7.92
N GLU A 56 1.12 -7.89 7.42
CA GLU A 56 2.24 -8.38 8.24
C GLU A 56 2.79 -7.29 9.15
N ARG A 57 2.94 -6.05 8.66
CA ARG A 57 3.44 -4.95 9.48
C ARG A 57 2.50 -4.65 10.66
N GLY A 58 1.19 -4.61 10.43
CA GLY A 58 0.19 -4.42 11.46
C GLY A 58 0.17 -5.57 12.47
N SER A 59 0.23 -6.80 11.97
CA SER A 59 0.29 -8.02 12.79
C SER A 59 1.54 -8.04 13.68
N LYS A 60 2.70 -7.69 13.13
CA LYS A 60 3.96 -7.57 13.86
C LYS A 60 3.88 -6.51 14.96
N TYR A 61 3.31 -5.34 14.66
CA TYR A 61 3.13 -4.29 15.66
C TYR A 61 2.33 -4.80 16.87
N LEU A 62 1.17 -5.41 16.60
CA LEU A 62 0.31 -5.94 17.65
C LEU A 62 0.97 -7.06 18.47
N ARG A 63 1.71 -7.95 17.80
CA ARG A 63 2.34 -9.10 18.44
C ARG A 63 3.60 -8.74 19.24
N GLU A 64 4.39 -7.77 18.80
CA GLU A 64 5.77 -7.58 19.28
C GLU A 64 6.11 -6.16 19.77
N GLU A 65 5.22 -5.18 19.55
CA GLU A 65 5.56 -3.75 19.72
C GLU A 65 4.47 -2.94 20.42
N HIS A 66 3.27 -3.48 20.59
CA HIS A 66 2.10 -2.73 21.04
C HIS A 66 2.28 -2.13 22.44
N SER A 67 2.19 -0.81 22.52
CA SER A 67 2.15 -0.06 23.77
C SER A 67 1.62 1.35 23.55
N ASN A 68 1.30 2.06 24.64
CA ASN A 68 1.02 3.48 24.58
C ASN A 68 2.31 4.23 24.16
N ILE A 69 2.21 4.97 23.06
CA ILE A 69 3.28 5.83 22.55
C ILE A 69 3.45 7.06 23.46
N HIS A 70 4.68 7.57 23.56
CA HIS A 70 5.04 8.79 24.31
C HIS A 70 4.74 8.78 25.82
N ARG A 71 4.25 7.67 26.38
CA ARG A 71 3.71 7.61 27.75
C ARG A 71 4.54 6.79 28.74
N GLY A 72 5.66 6.19 28.29
CA GLY A 72 6.51 5.39 29.15
C GLY A 72 7.97 5.38 28.71
N VAL A 73 8.86 5.23 29.69
CA VAL A 73 10.31 5.02 29.46
C VAL A 73 10.68 3.54 29.33
N HIS A 74 9.69 2.65 29.41
CA HIS A 74 9.91 1.21 29.29
C HIS A 74 10.06 0.78 27.82
N TYR A 75 10.71 -0.35 27.61
CA TYR A 75 11.14 -0.84 26.29
C TYR A 75 10.04 -0.80 25.22
N LEU A 76 8.87 -1.40 25.48
CA LEU A 76 7.78 -1.43 24.49
C LEU A 76 7.21 -0.05 24.17
N SER A 77 7.17 0.89 25.11
CA SER A 77 6.70 2.25 24.82
C SER A 77 7.67 3.00 23.91
N MET A 78 8.99 2.85 24.14
CA MET A 78 10.01 3.41 23.24
C MET A 78 9.96 2.77 21.84
N LYS A 79 9.77 1.45 21.76
CA LYS A 79 9.67 0.71 20.50
C LYS A 79 8.42 1.14 19.70
N ALA A 80 7.26 1.23 20.36
CA ALA A 80 6.02 1.72 19.74
C ALA A 80 6.15 3.16 19.26
N THR A 81 6.75 4.03 20.07
CA THR A 81 6.99 5.44 19.75
C THR A 81 7.88 5.58 18.52
N THR A 82 8.97 4.82 18.47
CA THR A 82 9.89 4.79 17.32
C THR A 82 9.19 4.34 16.04
N ALA A 83 8.36 3.29 16.12
CA ALA A 83 7.59 2.81 14.98
C ALA A 83 6.59 3.85 14.46
N TYR A 84 5.90 4.54 15.37
CA TYR A 84 4.90 5.55 15.06
C TYR A 84 5.52 6.81 14.42
N GLU A 85 6.58 7.36 15.02
CA GLU A 85 7.30 8.51 14.44
C GLU A 85 8.02 8.14 13.14
N GLY A 86 8.51 6.90 13.02
CA GLY A 86 9.03 6.37 11.76
C GLY A 86 7.99 6.32 10.64
N ALA A 87 6.71 6.09 10.97
CA ALA A 87 5.62 6.19 10.00
C ALA A 87 5.34 7.65 9.61
N ARG A 88 5.38 8.59 10.57
CA ARG A 88 5.23 10.04 10.31
C ARG A 88 6.28 10.56 9.34
N GLU A 89 7.54 10.15 9.53
CA GLU A 89 8.64 10.50 8.63
C GLU A 89 8.45 9.94 7.21
N LYS A 90 7.86 8.74 7.08
CA LYS A 90 7.52 8.18 5.76
C LYS A 90 6.42 8.99 5.08
N VAL A 91 5.38 9.39 5.81
CA VAL A 91 4.30 10.24 5.30
C VAL A 91 4.84 11.59 4.85
N LYS A 92 5.66 12.24 5.69
CA LYS A 92 6.36 13.48 5.34
C LYS A 92 7.03 13.39 3.97
N ARG A 93 7.82 12.33 3.75
CA ARG A 93 8.50 12.12 2.45
C ARG A 93 7.52 11.83 1.32
N PHE A 94 6.47 11.05 1.58
CA PHE A 94 5.46 10.68 0.58
C PHE A 94 4.71 11.90 0.04
N ILE A 95 4.34 12.85 0.90
CA ILE A 95 3.63 14.08 0.50
C ILE A 95 4.56 15.30 0.33
N ASN A 96 5.88 15.11 0.48
CA ASN A 96 6.88 16.16 0.42
C ASN A 96 6.64 17.34 1.40
N ALA A 97 6.24 17.04 2.64
CA ALA A 97 6.13 18.04 3.71
C ALA A 97 7.52 18.50 4.20
N ARG A 98 7.62 19.72 4.73
CA ARG A 98 8.90 20.31 5.18
C ARG A 98 9.34 19.71 6.51
N ASP A 99 8.40 19.50 7.41
CA ASP A 99 8.62 18.90 8.74
C ASP A 99 7.60 17.77 8.98
N ALA A 100 8.02 16.69 9.66
CA ALA A 100 7.13 15.62 10.06
C ALA A 100 6.04 16.11 11.02
N LYS A 101 6.32 17.15 11.81
CA LYS A 101 5.34 17.79 12.71
C LYS A 101 4.14 18.39 11.99
N GLU A 102 4.25 18.67 10.69
CA GLU A 102 3.13 19.13 9.85
C GLU A 102 2.16 17.98 9.51
N CYS A 103 2.58 16.73 9.63
CA CYS A 103 1.78 15.55 9.29
C CYS A 103 0.95 15.09 10.49
N ILE A 104 -0.30 15.56 10.66
CA ILE A 104 -1.17 15.17 11.78
C ILE A 104 -1.93 13.88 11.46
N PHE A 105 -1.82 12.87 12.33
CA PHE A 105 -2.56 11.62 12.19
C PHE A 105 -3.97 11.76 12.78
N VAL A 106 -4.98 11.54 11.93
CA VAL A 106 -6.41 11.50 12.26
C VAL A 106 -7.00 10.15 11.86
N ARG A 107 -8.25 9.85 12.25
CA ARG A 107 -8.89 8.57 11.91
C ARG A 107 -9.23 8.45 10.43
N GLY A 108 -9.47 9.57 9.75
CA GLY A 108 -9.79 9.61 8.32
C GLY A 108 -9.95 11.03 7.79
N ALA A 109 -10.10 11.16 6.47
CA ALA A 109 -10.11 12.45 5.78
C ALA A 109 -11.26 13.38 6.21
N THR A 110 -12.37 12.86 6.72
CA THR A 110 -13.51 13.68 7.18
C THR A 110 -13.25 14.38 8.52
N GLU A 111 -12.33 13.86 9.34
CA GLU A 111 -12.06 14.41 10.68
C GLU A 111 -11.04 15.55 10.67
N GLY A 112 -10.08 15.52 9.75
CA GLY A 112 -8.99 16.51 9.65
C GLY A 112 -9.39 17.74 8.87
#